data_AF-A0A2S5M0U1-F1
#
_entry.id   AF-A0A2S5M0U1-F1
#
_cell.length_a   1.000
_cell.length_b   1.000
_cell.length_c   1.000
_cell.angle_alpha   90.00
_cell.angle_beta   90.00
_cell.angle_gamma   90.00
#
_symmetry.space_group_name_H-M   'P 1'
#
loop_
_entity.id
_entity.type
_entity.pdbx_description
1 polymer ?
#
loop_
_entity_poly.entity_id
_entity_poly.type
_entity_poly.pdbx_seq_one_letter_code
_entity_poly.pdbx_strand_id
1 'polypeptide(L)'
;MAKFEEGNQAAAKGRTVEKLLERILLQEDHKRLRKGLEALMDKVADGDQRALEFVTDRLDGKARQAIDLGGQEDNPLAFTRIERVIVKPTDKDS
;
A
#
# COMPACT_ATOMS: atom_id res chain seq x y z
N MET A 1 -12.85 19.11 -7.24
CA MET A 1 -11.80 18.20 -7.75
C MET A 1 -10.47 18.73 -7.27
N ALA A 2 -9.80 18.01 -6.36
CA ALA A 2 -8.45 18.39 -5.93
C ALA A 2 -7.51 18.17 -7.13
N LYS A 3 -7.02 19.27 -7.70
CA LYS A 3 -5.96 19.25 -8.72
C LYS A 3 -4.73 18.64 -8.08
N PHE A 4 -4.21 17.55 -8.64
CA PHE A 4 -2.85 17.13 -8.32
C PHE A 4 -1.91 18.21 -8.88
N GLU A 5 -1.28 18.96 -7.98
CA GLU A 5 -0.30 19.97 -8.37
C GLU A 5 1.01 19.28 -8.75
N GLU A 6 1.48 19.56 -9.96
CA GLU A 6 2.76 19.10 -10.45
C GLU A 6 3.86 19.66 -9.53
N GLY A 7 4.50 18.78 -8.74
CA GLY A 7 5.38 19.15 -7.63
C GLY A 7 4.94 18.65 -6.24
N ASN A 8 3.81 17.94 -6.14
CA ASN A 8 3.34 17.35 -4.89
C ASN A 8 4.36 16.35 -4.28
N GLN A 9 5.05 16.79 -3.22
CA GLN A 9 6.04 16.01 -2.48
C GLN A 9 5.43 15.19 -1.33
N ALA A 10 4.10 15.17 -1.16
CA ALA A 10 3.46 14.43 -0.07
C ALA A 10 3.81 12.92 -0.09
N ALA A 11 3.96 12.34 -1.28
CA ALA A 11 4.39 10.94 -1.44
C ALA A 11 5.91 10.73 -1.27
N ALA A 12 6.72 11.79 -1.29
CA ALA A 12 8.18 11.69 -1.15
C ALA A 12 8.59 11.43 0.32
N LYS A 13 7.87 12.01 1.28
CA LYS A 13 8.12 11.83 2.73
C LYS A 13 7.89 10.37 3.20
N GLY A 14 6.86 9.70 2.68
CA GLY A 14 6.59 8.29 3.02
C GLY A 14 7.72 7.35 2.62
N ARG A 15 8.36 7.63 1.46
CA ARG A 15 9.48 6.82 0.95
C ARG A 15 10.77 6.97 1.77
N THR A 16 10.94 8.04 2.54
CA THR A 16 12.17 8.24 3.34
C THR A 16 12.23 7.29 4.53
N VAL A 17 11.11 7.10 5.23
CA VAL A 17 11.04 6.20 6.40
C VAL A 17 11.13 4.75 5.96
N GLU A 18 10.40 4.38 4.90
CA GLU A 18 10.43 3.03 4.33
C GLU A 18 11.85 2.63 3.89
N LYS A 19 12.53 3.47 3.12
CA LYS A 19 13.92 3.21 2.70
C LYS A 19 14.91 3.12 3.85
N LEU A 20 14.71 3.93 4.90
CA LEU A 20 15.55 3.85 6.09
C LEU A 20 15.32 2.54 6.84
N LEU A 21 14.06 2.11 6.95
CA LEU A 21 13.69 0.85 7.58
C LEU A 21 14.25 -0.35 6.80
N GLU A 22 14.08 -0.38 5.48
CA GLU A 22 14.69 -1.38 4.60
C GLU A 22 16.20 -1.43 4.78
N ARG A 23 16.85 -0.26 4.80
CA ARG A 23 18.29 -0.16 5.02
C ARG A 23 18.71 -0.70 6.38
N ILE A 24 17.98 -0.39 7.45
CA ILE A 24 18.26 -0.92 8.79
C ILE A 24 18.10 -2.45 8.80
N LEU A 25 17.06 -2.99 8.17
CA LEU A 25 16.82 -4.43 8.10
C LEU A 25 17.87 -5.18 7.26
N LEU A 26 18.38 -4.55 6.20
CA LEU A 26 19.47 -5.07 5.36
C LEU A 26 20.83 -4.99 6.05
N GLN A 27 21.08 -3.95 6.84
CA GLN A 27 22.39 -3.66 7.43
C GLN A 27 22.58 -4.31 8.82
N GLU A 28 21.56 -4.33 9.67
CA GLU A 28 21.67 -4.79 11.05
C GLU A 28 20.53 -5.75 11.44
N ASP A 29 20.79 -7.01 11.10
CA ASP A 29 20.52 -8.18 11.95
C ASP A 29 19.04 -8.46 12.24
N HIS A 30 18.50 -9.45 11.50
CA HIS A 30 17.20 -10.09 11.70
C HIS A 30 16.88 -10.44 13.17
N LYS A 31 17.87 -10.45 14.07
CA LYS A 31 17.70 -10.56 15.53
C LYS A 31 16.80 -9.48 16.12
N ARG A 32 16.93 -8.20 15.73
CA ARG A 32 16.06 -7.13 16.26
C ARG A 32 14.61 -7.32 15.81
N LEU A 33 14.43 -7.70 14.54
CA LEU A 33 13.12 -8.05 14.00
C LEU A 33 12.53 -9.28 14.70
N ARG A 34 13.33 -10.33 14.89
CA ARG A 34 12.94 -11.54 15.63
C ARG A 34 12.48 -11.22 17.03
N LYS A 35 13.23 -10.41 17.78
CA LYS A 35 12.85 -9.99 19.13
C LYS A 35 11.52 -9.22 19.14
N GLY A 36 11.30 -8.37 18.14
CA GLY A 36 10.01 -7.68 17.97
C GLY A 36 8.85 -8.64 17.67
N LEU A 37 9.09 -9.67 16.85
CA LEU A 37 8.10 -10.71 16.56
C LEU A 37 7.82 -11.61 17.77
N GLU A 38 8.83 -11.95 18.57
CA GLU A 38 8.65 -12.70 19.83
C GLU A 38 7.76 -11.91 20.81
N ALA A 39 8.03 -10.61 21.00
CA ALA A 39 7.18 -9.76 21.83
C ALA A 39 5.75 -9.59 21.27
N LEU A 40 5.58 -9.66 19.95
CA LEU A 40 4.25 -9.70 19.34
C LEU A 40 3.53 -11.02 19.66
N MET A 41 4.23 -12.16 19.61
CA MET A 41 3.64 -13.46 19.97
C MET A 41 3.25 -13.53 21.44
N ASP A 42 4.02 -12.91 22.34
CA ASP A 42 3.65 -12.82 23.76
C ASP A 42 2.30 -12.09 23.92
N LYS A 43 2.09 -10.99 23.21
CA LYS A 43 0.80 -10.27 23.22
C LYS A 43 -0.36 -11.08 22.64
N VAL A 44 -0.08 -11.90 21.63
CA VAL A 44 -1.07 -12.85 21.09
C VAL A 44 -1.45 -13.89 22.15
N ALA A 45 -0.46 -14.43 22.86
CA ALA A 45 -0.69 -15.39 23.95
C ALA A 45 -1.50 -14.77 25.10
N ASP A 46 -1.29 -13.49 25.39
CA ASP A 46 -2.06 -12.71 26.37
C ASP A 46 -3.48 -12.34 25.89
N GLY A 47 -3.83 -12.64 24.64
CA GLY A 47 -5.16 -12.38 24.07
C GLY A 47 -5.38 -10.95 23.58
N ASP A 48 -4.32 -10.20 23.27
CA ASP A 48 -4.45 -8.88 22.64
C ASP A 48 -5.12 -9.01 21.26
N GLN A 49 -6.32 -8.46 21.14
CA GLN A 49 -7.13 -8.55 19.93
C GLN A 49 -6.44 -7.93 18.71
N ARG A 50 -5.70 -6.82 18.86
CA ARG A 50 -5.00 -6.18 17.73
C ARG A 50 -3.81 -7.01 17.28
N ALA A 51 -3.11 -7.65 18.21
CA ALA A 51 -2.02 -8.57 17.89
C ALA A 51 -2.55 -9.81 17.14
N LEU A 52 -3.68 -10.37 17.59
CA LEU A 52 -4.38 -11.47 16.91
C LEU A 52 -4.78 -11.09 15.48
N GLU A 53 -5.48 -9.97 15.31
CA GLU A 53 -5.89 -9.45 13.99
C GLU A 53 -4.69 -9.25 13.05
N PHE A 54 -3.59 -8.68 13.56
CA PHE A 54 -2.39 -8.48 12.77
C PHE A 54 -1.76 -9.80 12.28
N VAL A 55 -1.72 -10.83 13.14
CA VAL A 55 -1.15 -12.13 12.79
C VAL A 55 -2.04 -12.87 11.81
N THR A 56 -3.36 -12.88 12.03
CA THR A 56 -4.32 -13.50 11.11
C THR A 56 -4.28 -12.83 9.74
N ASP A 57 -4.23 -11.50 9.68
CA ASP A 57 -4.10 -10.74 8.43
C ASP A 57 -2.83 -11.09 7.64
N ARG A 58 -1.76 -11.48 8.33
CA ARG A 58 -0.49 -11.85 7.69
C ARG A 58 -0.47 -13.29 7.20
N LEU A 59 -1.06 -14.21 7.96
CA LEU A 59 -1.12 -15.64 7.66
C LEU A 59 -2.18 -15.97 6.62
N ASP A 60 -3.41 -15.53 6.87
CA ASP A 60 -4.57 -15.83 6.00
C ASP A 60 -4.67 -14.82 4.84
N GLY A 61 -3.90 -13.74 4.92
CA GLY A 61 -3.96 -12.62 4.00
C GLY A 61 -5.13 -11.72 4.31
N LYS A 62 -4.93 -10.40 4.16
CA LYS A 62 -6.02 -9.43 4.31
C LYS A 62 -7.12 -9.76 3.30
N ALA A 63 -8.37 -9.72 3.77
CA ALA A 63 -9.53 -9.77 2.89
C ALA A 63 -9.33 -8.76 1.76
N ARG A 64 -9.37 -9.22 0.50
CA ARG A 64 -9.24 -8.32 -0.65
C ARG A 64 -10.31 -7.24 -0.50
N GLN A 65 -9.87 -5.99 -0.36
CA GLN A 65 -10.78 -4.86 -0.44
C GLN A 65 -11.34 -4.84 -1.85
N ALA A 66 -12.54 -5.40 -2.02
CA ALA A 66 -13.30 -5.26 -3.24
C ALA A 66 -13.72 -3.80 -3.32
N ILE A 67 -13.03 -3.02 -4.14
CA ILE A 67 -13.57 -1.75 -4.59
C ILE A 67 -14.67 -2.14 -5.57
N ASP A 68 -15.92 -2.08 -5.10
CA ASP A 68 -17.06 -2.23 -5.97
C ASP A 68 -17.10 -1.01 -6.90
N LEU A 69 -16.58 -1.20 -8.12
CA LEU A 69 -16.64 -0.24 -9.21
C LEU A 69 -17.98 -0.36 -9.98
N GLY A 70 -18.94 -1.13 -9.44
CA GLY A 70 -20.33 -1.02 -9.83
C GLY A 70 -20.93 0.22 -9.16
N GLY A 71 -21.45 1.15 -9.95
CA GLY A 71 -22.20 2.26 -9.38
C GLY A 71 -23.32 1.74 -8.48
N GLN A 72 -23.50 2.38 -7.32
CA GLN A 72 -24.61 2.06 -6.41
C GLN A 72 -25.93 2.23 -7.16
N GLU A 73 -26.95 1.43 -6.82
CA GLU A 73 -28.28 1.49 -7.47
C GLU A 73 -28.87 2.92 -7.45
N ASP A 74 -28.59 3.67 -6.37
CA ASP A 74 -28.99 5.07 -6.19
C ASP A 74 -27.96 6.11 -6.71
N ASN A 75 -26.75 5.68 -7.09
CA ASN A 75 -25.69 6.56 -7.60
C ASN A 75 -24.79 5.83 -8.63
N PRO A 76 -25.28 5.63 -9.85
CA PRO A 76 -24.54 4.94 -10.90
C PRO A 76 -23.27 5.72 -11.28
N LEU A 77 -22.17 5.00 -11.53
CA LEU A 77 -20.95 5.58 -12.08
C LEU A 77 -21.23 6.03 -13.52
N ALA A 78 -21.60 7.31 -13.65
CA ALA A 78 -21.82 7.95 -14.94
C ALA A 78 -20.47 8.28 -15.58
N PHE A 79 -20.00 7.40 -16.47
CA PHE A 79 -18.84 7.70 -17.31
C PHE A 79 -19.24 8.71 -18.38
N THR A 80 -18.80 9.97 -18.26
CA THR A 80 -19.09 11.01 -19.26
C THR A 80 -18.32 10.79 -20.56
N ARG A 81 -17.12 10.20 -20.50
CA ARG A 81 -16.28 9.97 -21.68
C ARG A 81 -15.25 8.88 -21.42
N ILE A 82 -15.10 7.96 -22.38
CA ILE A 82 -14.00 7.00 -22.41
C ILE A 82 -13.12 7.38 -23.59
N GLU A 83 -11.83 7.66 -23.33
CA GLU A 83 -10.86 8.03 -24.36
C GLU A 83 -9.78 6.96 -24.49
N ARG A 84 -9.47 6.58 -25.74
CA ARG A 84 -8.35 5.71 -26.09
C ARG A 84 -7.37 6.50 -26.92
N VAL A 85 -6.18 6.76 -26.37
CA VAL A 85 -5.09 7.43 -27.09
C VAL A 85 -4.10 6.38 -27.57
N ILE A 86 -4.00 6.21 -28.89
CA ILE A 86 -2.98 5.35 -29.52
C ILE A 86 -1.91 6.28 -30.07
N VAL A 87 -0.72 6.25 -29.46
CA VAL A 87 0.43 7.04 -29.90
C VAL A 87 1.28 6.17 -30.82
N LYS A 88 1.56 6.66 -32.05
CA LYS A 88 2.62 6.08 -32.88
C LYS A 88 3.98 6.54 -32.38
N PRO A 89 4.99 5.66 -32.29
CA PRO A 89 6.33 6.09 -31.94
C PRO A 89 6.81 7.12 -32.97
N THR A 90 7.34 8.24 -32.47
CA THR A 90 8.02 9.23 -33.31
C THR A 90 9.46 8.75 -33.47
N ASP A 91 9.82 8.29 -34.67
CA ASP A 91 11.21 8.07 -35.02
C ASP A 91 11.92 9.44 -35.02
N LYS A 92 12.74 9.67 -33.99
CA LYS A 92 13.72 10.77 -33.98
C LYS A 92 14.99 10.27 -34.65
N ASP A 93 15.03 10.34 -35.98
CA ASP A 93 16.28 10.34 -36.74
C ASP A 93 16.13 11.26 -37.96
N SER A 94 16.49 12.53 -37.77
CA SER A 94 17.01 13.49 -38.77
C SER A 94 17.56 14.71 -38.06
#